data_AF-A0A959M532-F1
#
_entry.id   AF-A0A959M532-F1
#
_cell.length_a   1.000
_cell.length_b   1.000
_cell.length_c   1.000
_cell.angle_alpha   90.00
_cell.angle_beta   90.00
_cell.angle_gamma   90.00
#
_symmetry.space_group_name_H-M   'P 1'
#
loop_
_entity.id
_entity.type
_entity.pdbx_description
1 polymer ?
#
loop_
_entity_poly.entity_id
_entity_poly.type
_entity_poly.pdbx_seq_one_letter_code
_entity_poly.pdbx_strand_id
1 'polypeptide(L)'
;MRRGFKINSDLSENQIEADVASYLGSCSPFWKKRFRIISVDEQLTGADKIFNKFVPLYLQFKKSLGLKSLNKKLQKSNLRTPLQKIREFRFTNSLSGSPILYFKLRDKAKTAKDFQHNILLSKHKPPSQFAFYVAPLTLSNLEYENKFQAEWWRSFIYADPFVYGDINISDGANSYFFHGIPFLRTHVSIPPHQKVTNSDHYYSYSKNGGDIVWHSGEKLSEDFRFSSQINNIYNSIILNPEETGLSQEVFSNEIDEFYTINEIDSNIRNLSFNEKVREYSSYLLKNFEIKLFMMGVTNNSAPNNSSTPLS
;
A
#
# COMPACT_ATOMS: atom_id res chain seq x y z
N MET A 1 -8.80 28.19 27.49
CA MET A 1 -8.09 27.11 26.77
C MET A 1 -8.64 26.95 25.36
N ARG A 2 -7.86 27.25 24.31
CA ARG A 2 -8.27 26.91 22.92
C ARG A 2 -8.26 25.38 22.79
N ARG A 3 -9.42 24.74 22.86
CA ARG A 3 -9.54 23.28 22.60
C ARG A 3 -9.10 23.02 21.16
N GLY A 4 -7.97 22.35 20.99
CA GLY A 4 -7.48 21.94 19.68
C GLY A 4 -8.47 20.99 18.98
N PHE A 5 -8.63 21.17 17.67
CA PHE A 5 -9.43 20.27 16.81
C PHE A 5 -8.60 19.11 16.24
N LYS A 6 -7.28 19.11 16.45
CA LYS A 6 -6.38 18.01 16.11
C LYS A 6 -6.41 16.94 17.20
N ILE A 7 -6.24 15.69 16.80
CA ILE A 7 -6.11 14.51 17.64
C ILE A 7 -4.80 13.84 17.20
N ASN A 8 -3.92 13.61 18.16
CA ASN A 8 -2.66 12.93 17.88
C ASN A 8 -2.88 11.43 17.71
N SER A 9 -1.92 10.77 17.07
CA SER A 9 -1.84 9.31 17.06
C SER A 9 -0.65 8.87 17.89
N ASP A 10 -0.81 7.72 18.53
CA ASP A 10 0.23 7.04 19.28
C ASP A 10 1.15 6.22 18.35
N LEU A 11 0.74 6.06 17.08
CA LEU A 11 1.43 5.26 16.07
C LEU A 11 2.59 6.02 15.43
N SER A 12 3.65 5.30 15.11
CA SER A 12 4.76 5.78 14.29
C SER A 12 4.73 5.15 12.90
N GLU A 13 5.23 5.87 11.90
CA GLU A 13 5.34 5.36 10.52
C GLU A 13 6.21 4.10 10.46
N ASN A 14 7.30 4.06 11.24
CA ASN A 14 8.18 2.90 11.34
C ASN A 14 7.49 1.67 11.93
N GLN A 15 6.63 1.83 12.94
CA GLN A 15 5.87 0.72 13.52
C GLN A 15 4.89 0.14 12.49
N ILE A 16 4.10 1.01 11.84
CA ILE A 16 3.13 0.61 10.81
C ILE A 16 3.84 -0.14 9.68
N GLU A 17 4.97 0.41 9.23
CA GLU A 17 5.82 -0.20 8.23
C GLU A 17 6.31 -1.60 8.64
N ALA A 18 6.87 -1.74 9.85
CA ALA A 18 7.39 -2.99 10.35
C ALA A 18 6.30 -4.06 10.46
N ASP A 19 5.12 -3.70 10.94
CA ASP A 19 4.02 -4.65 11.14
C ASP A 19 3.38 -5.08 9.82
N VAL A 20 3.20 -4.16 8.86
CA VAL A 20 2.72 -4.52 7.51
C VAL A 20 3.74 -5.38 6.77
N ALA A 21 5.03 -5.02 6.83
CA ALA A 21 6.09 -5.82 6.23
C ALA A 21 6.20 -7.21 6.89
N SER A 22 6.12 -7.26 8.23
CA SER A 22 6.13 -8.49 9.00
C SER A 22 4.92 -9.35 8.65
N TYR A 23 3.72 -8.78 8.55
CA TYR A 23 2.50 -9.49 8.17
C TYR A 23 2.63 -10.09 6.77
N LEU A 24 3.00 -9.28 5.78
CA LEU A 24 3.20 -9.73 4.40
C LEU A 24 4.31 -10.80 4.31
N GLY A 25 5.36 -10.71 5.13
CA GLY A 25 6.39 -11.74 5.25
C GLY A 25 5.94 -13.02 5.97
N SER A 26 4.99 -12.89 6.92
CA SER A 26 4.46 -13.96 7.78
C SER A 26 3.28 -14.72 7.17
N CYS A 27 2.72 -14.23 6.05
CA CYS A 27 1.75 -14.94 5.20
C CYS A 27 2.26 -16.28 4.60
N SER A 28 3.39 -16.80 5.07
CA SER A 28 3.95 -18.10 4.73
C SER A 28 4.06 -18.96 5.99
N PRO A 29 3.47 -20.17 6.00
CA PRO A 29 3.47 -21.06 7.17
C PRO A 29 4.87 -21.33 7.70
N PHE A 30 5.05 -21.49 9.01
CA PHE A 30 6.38 -21.67 9.63
C PHE A 30 7.11 -22.97 9.23
N TRP A 31 6.38 -23.96 8.71
CA TRP A 31 6.90 -25.20 8.11
C TRP A 31 7.10 -25.10 6.59
N LYS A 32 6.67 -24.01 5.95
CA LYS A 32 7.08 -23.64 4.59
C LYS A 32 8.19 -22.59 4.68
N LYS A 33 8.98 -22.44 3.63
CA LYS A 33 9.86 -21.28 3.50
C LYS A 33 8.95 -20.04 3.64
N ARG A 34 9.30 -19.09 4.54
CA ARG A 34 8.64 -17.76 4.65
C ARG A 34 8.46 -17.14 3.25
N PHE A 35 7.68 -16.07 3.07
CA PHE A 35 7.75 -15.29 1.81
C PHE A 35 9.23 -14.94 1.64
N ARG A 36 9.90 -15.65 0.74
CA ARG A 36 11.36 -15.58 0.59
C ARG A 36 11.57 -14.64 -0.57
N ILE A 37 12.33 -13.58 -0.31
CA ILE A 37 13.25 -13.05 -1.30
C ILE A 37 14.05 -14.26 -1.78
N ILE A 38 13.80 -14.70 -3.01
CA ILE A 38 14.41 -15.92 -3.49
C ILE A 38 15.82 -15.57 -3.98
N SER A 39 16.85 -15.93 -3.22
CA SER A 39 18.07 -16.41 -3.88
C SER A 39 17.77 -17.84 -4.30
N VAL A 40 17.39 -18.01 -5.57
CA VAL A 40 17.18 -19.33 -6.15
C VAL A 40 18.54 -20.02 -6.17
N ASP A 41 18.60 -21.28 -5.71
CA ASP A 41 19.79 -22.10 -5.88
C ASP A 41 19.89 -22.48 -7.36
N GLU A 42 20.75 -21.74 -8.06
CA GLU A 42 20.89 -21.67 -9.52
C GLU A 42 21.27 -23.02 -10.13
N GLN A 43 21.98 -23.86 -9.38
CA GLN A 43 22.46 -25.17 -9.83
C GLN A 43 21.39 -26.27 -9.85
N LEU A 44 20.29 -26.12 -9.10
CA LEU A 44 19.27 -27.16 -8.95
C LEU A 44 18.01 -26.96 -9.79
N THR A 45 17.68 -25.72 -10.16
CA THR A 45 16.34 -25.40 -10.70
C THR A 45 16.33 -24.68 -12.05
N GLY A 46 17.47 -24.16 -12.54
CA GLY A 46 17.48 -23.33 -13.74
C GLY A 46 16.60 -22.09 -13.54
N ALA A 47 17.15 -21.07 -12.87
CA ALA A 47 16.41 -19.91 -12.37
C ALA A 47 15.71 -19.05 -13.45
N ASP A 48 15.96 -19.31 -14.74
CA ASP A 48 15.32 -18.65 -15.88
C ASP A 48 13.86 -19.10 -16.14
N LYS A 49 13.30 -20.06 -15.36
CA LYS A 49 12.01 -20.69 -15.70
C LYS A 49 10.81 -20.49 -14.77
N ILE A 50 10.96 -19.91 -13.55
CA ILE A 50 9.87 -19.99 -12.55
C ILE A 50 8.99 -18.72 -12.49
N PHE A 51 9.53 -17.54 -12.74
CA PHE A 51 8.76 -16.28 -12.76
C PHE A 51 9.12 -15.44 -13.98
N ASN A 52 8.24 -15.43 -14.98
CA ASN A 52 8.43 -14.63 -16.19
C ASN A 52 7.98 -13.17 -15.99
N LYS A 53 7.08 -12.93 -15.02
CA LYS A 53 6.52 -11.62 -14.73
C LYS A 53 6.33 -11.40 -13.23
N PHE A 54 6.31 -10.14 -12.81
CA PHE A 54 5.98 -9.72 -11.46
C PHE A 54 5.25 -8.37 -11.47
N VAL A 55 4.48 -8.09 -10.42
CA VAL A 55 3.84 -6.79 -10.20
C VAL A 55 4.60 -6.05 -9.10
N PRO A 56 5.30 -4.94 -9.42
CA PRO A 56 5.87 -4.03 -8.44
C PRO A 56 4.77 -3.29 -7.65
N LEU A 57 4.89 -3.33 -6.33
CA LEU A 57 4.09 -2.54 -5.39
C LEU A 57 5.02 -1.57 -4.65
N TYR A 58 4.85 -0.27 -4.89
CA TYR A 58 5.59 0.81 -4.25
C TYR A 58 4.78 1.37 -3.09
N LEU A 59 5.21 1.11 -1.86
CA LEU A 59 4.47 1.51 -0.66
C LEU A 59 5.20 2.61 0.08
N GLN A 60 4.50 3.70 0.37
CA GLN A 60 4.97 4.73 1.29
C GLN A 60 4.06 4.78 2.52
N PHE A 61 4.62 4.44 3.69
CA PHE A 61 3.87 4.40 4.94
C PHE A 61 3.64 5.80 5.49
N LYS A 62 2.45 6.01 6.06
CA LYS A 62 2.02 7.26 6.67
C LYS A 62 1.34 7.01 7.99
N LYS A 63 1.58 7.88 8.97
CA LYS A 63 0.80 7.88 10.21
C LYS A 63 -0.48 8.66 10.00
N SER A 64 -1.57 8.10 10.48
CA SER A 64 -2.84 8.80 10.54
C SER A 64 -2.84 9.79 11.69
N LEU A 65 -3.32 11.00 11.46
CA LEU A 65 -3.68 11.97 12.49
C LEU A 65 -5.19 12.15 12.46
N GLY A 66 -5.78 12.60 13.57
CA GLY A 66 -7.22 12.83 13.65
C GLY A 66 -7.59 14.31 13.62
N LEU A 67 -8.74 14.63 13.03
CA LEU A 67 -9.43 15.90 13.18
C LEU A 67 -10.82 15.63 13.74
N LYS A 68 -11.22 16.44 14.73
CA LYS A 68 -12.61 16.49 15.18
C LYS A 68 -13.49 17.01 14.04
N SER A 69 -14.63 16.39 13.79
CA SER A 69 -15.59 16.87 12.78
C SER A 69 -16.05 18.30 13.11
N LEU A 70 -16.55 19.05 12.12
CA LEU A 70 -17.19 20.33 12.39
C LEU A 70 -18.59 20.10 12.96
N ASN A 71 -18.92 20.82 14.04
CA ASN A 71 -20.30 20.93 14.50
C ASN A 71 -20.94 22.17 13.86
N LYS A 72 -22.25 22.11 13.60
CA LYS A 72 -23.04 23.23 13.03
C LYS A 72 -22.77 24.59 13.72
N LYS A 73 -22.46 24.59 15.02
CA LYS A 73 -22.15 25.80 15.82
C LYS A 73 -20.74 26.40 15.60
N LEU A 74 -19.80 25.66 14.99
CA LEU A 74 -18.38 26.04 14.86
C LEU A 74 -17.99 26.56 13.45
N GLN A 75 -18.96 26.75 12.55
CA GLN A 75 -18.74 27.13 11.15
C GLN A 75 -18.03 28.48 10.95
N LYS A 76 -18.04 29.38 11.95
CA LYS A 76 -17.57 30.76 11.81
C LYS A 76 -16.08 31.00 12.10
N SER A 77 -15.26 29.96 12.36
CA SER A 77 -13.83 30.20 12.59
C SER A 77 -13.11 30.41 11.25
N ASN A 78 -12.50 31.59 11.06
CA ASN A 78 -11.65 31.94 9.92
C ASN A 78 -10.91 30.72 9.33
N LEU A 79 -11.20 30.39 8.07
CA LEU A 79 -10.67 29.28 7.26
C LEU A 79 -9.19 29.48 6.87
N ARG A 80 -8.35 29.76 7.86
CA ARG A 80 -6.97 30.20 7.63
C ARG A 80 -6.00 29.04 7.45
N THR A 81 -6.39 27.81 7.83
CA THR A 81 -5.48 26.66 7.82
C THR A 81 -5.97 25.55 6.87
N PRO A 82 -5.06 24.84 6.16
CA PRO A 82 -5.39 23.69 5.32
C PRO A 82 -6.28 22.66 6.01
N LEU A 83 -6.02 22.39 7.30
CA LEU A 83 -6.80 21.41 8.07
C LEU A 83 -8.23 21.86 8.38
N GLN A 84 -8.49 23.16 8.51
CA GLN A 84 -9.87 23.66 8.62
C GLN A 84 -10.60 23.53 7.28
N LYS A 85 -9.92 23.79 6.16
CA LYS A 85 -10.49 23.58 4.82
C LYS A 85 -10.88 22.12 4.61
N ILE A 86 -10.07 21.16 5.04
CA ILE A 86 -10.42 19.73 5.02
C ILE A 86 -11.70 19.45 5.80
N ARG A 87 -11.80 19.97 7.03
CA ARG A 87 -12.97 19.75 7.89
C ARG A 87 -14.23 20.33 7.28
N GLU A 88 -14.14 21.54 6.72
CA GLU A 88 -15.25 22.21 6.04
C GLU A 88 -15.66 21.45 4.79
N PHE A 89 -14.70 21.12 3.91
CA PHE A 89 -14.97 20.36 2.70
C PHE A 89 -15.70 19.05 3.01
N ARG A 90 -15.20 18.28 3.98
CA ARG A 90 -15.85 17.02 4.38
C ARG A 90 -17.23 17.24 4.97
N PHE A 91 -17.43 18.30 5.76
CA PHE A 91 -18.72 18.65 6.31
C PHE A 91 -19.73 19.03 5.22
N THR A 92 -19.36 19.90 4.29
CA THR A 92 -20.22 20.38 3.19
C THR A 92 -20.58 19.25 2.21
N ASN A 93 -19.68 18.29 2.00
CA ASN A 93 -19.91 17.13 1.13
C ASN A 93 -20.54 15.93 1.86
N SER A 94 -21.03 16.11 3.10
CA SER A 94 -21.60 15.02 3.91
C SER A 94 -20.66 13.81 4.09
N LEU A 95 -19.35 14.02 4.01
CA LEU A 95 -18.31 13.00 4.23
C LEU A 95 -18.06 12.86 5.72
N SER A 96 -19.08 12.32 6.38
CA SER A 96 -19.11 12.08 7.81
C SER A 96 -17.98 11.14 8.25
N GLY A 97 -17.49 11.35 9.47
CA GLY A 97 -16.37 10.62 10.04
C GLY A 97 -15.91 11.33 11.29
N SER A 98 -15.95 10.64 12.43
CA SER A 98 -15.48 11.16 13.71
C SER A 98 -14.61 10.12 14.39
N PRO A 99 -13.29 10.35 14.50
CA PRO A 99 -12.54 11.44 13.87
C PRO A 99 -12.43 11.31 12.34
N ILE A 100 -12.16 12.43 11.68
CA ILE A 100 -11.63 12.45 10.31
C ILE A 100 -10.15 12.06 10.41
N LEU A 101 -9.71 11.08 9.65
CA LEU A 101 -8.29 10.72 9.58
C LEU A 101 -7.62 11.50 8.44
N TYR A 102 -6.35 11.81 8.60
CA TYR A 102 -5.57 12.49 7.57
C TYR A 102 -4.06 12.28 7.75
N PHE A 103 -3.30 12.49 6.68
CA PHE A 103 -1.86 12.69 6.73
C PHE A 103 -1.45 13.81 5.77
N LYS A 104 -0.31 14.46 6.07
CA LYS A 104 0.31 15.46 5.20
C LYS A 104 1.33 14.78 4.28
N LEU A 105 1.49 15.30 3.07
CA LEU A 105 2.68 15.01 2.28
C LEU A 105 3.94 15.49 2.98
N ARG A 106 5.05 14.81 2.72
CA ARG A 106 6.36 15.20 3.28
C ARG A 106 6.97 16.34 2.48
N ASP A 107 7.79 17.12 3.19
CA ASP A 107 8.65 18.11 2.56
C ASP A 107 9.65 17.42 1.61
N LYS A 108 10.05 18.13 0.56
CA LYS A 108 11.09 17.63 -0.34
C LYS A 108 12.39 17.49 0.43
N ALA A 109 13.04 16.33 0.36
CA ALA A 109 14.34 16.14 0.97
C ALA A 109 15.36 17.11 0.34
N LYS A 110 16.31 17.62 1.13
CA LYS A 110 17.26 18.66 0.68
C LYS A 110 18.06 18.26 -0.55
N THR A 111 18.36 16.96 -0.68
CA THR A 111 19.15 16.38 -1.77
C THR A 111 18.28 15.79 -2.88
N ALA A 112 16.96 15.74 -2.72
CA ALA A 112 16.05 15.17 -3.71
C ALA A 112 15.70 16.18 -4.81
N LYS A 113 15.81 15.74 -6.06
CA LYS A 113 15.39 16.52 -7.23
C LYS A 113 13.89 16.82 -7.19
N ASP A 114 13.09 15.83 -6.85
CA ASP A 114 11.63 15.90 -6.83
C ASP A 114 11.02 15.48 -5.48
N PHE A 115 9.73 15.78 -5.28
CA PHE A 115 8.97 15.34 -4.13
C PHE A 115 8.80 13.82 -4.13
N GLN A 116 8.87 13.20 -2.95
CA GLN A 116 8.58 11.78 -2.76
C GLN A 116 7.22 11.38 -3.37
N HIS A 117 6.24 12.28 -3.27
CA HIS A 117 4.93 12.11 -3.90
C HIS A 117 5.01 11.96 -5.42
N ASN A 118 5.78 12.81 -6.09
CA ASN A 118 5.90 12.78 -7.55
C ASN A 118 6.67 11.53 -8.02
N ILE A 119 7.66 11.09 -7.25
CA ILE A 119 8.31 9.79 -7.48
C ILE A 119 7.29 8.66 -7.35
N LEU A 120 6.53 8.60 -6.24
CA LEU A 120 5.50 7.59 -6.04
C LEU A 120 4.43 7.61 -7.15
N LEU A 121 4.00 8.80 -7.56
CA LEU A 121 3.07 9.03 -8.67
C LEU A 121 3.58 8.44 -9.99
N SER A 122 4.85 8.67 -10.32
CA SER A 122 5.45 8.15 -11.56
C SER A 122 5.50 6.62 -11.63
N LYS A 123 5.38 5.95 -10.48
CA LYS A 123 5.41 4.49 -10.35
C LYS A 123 4.02 3.85 -10.29
N HIS A 124 2.96 4.64 -10.17
CA HIS A 124 1.59 4.14 -10.25
C HIS A 124 1.17 3.99 -11.71
N LYS A 125 1.40 2.81 -12.31
CA LYS A 125 1.05 2.48 -13.70
C LYS A 125 0.23 1.17 -13.76
N PRO A 126 -1.02 1.15 -13.25
CA PRO A 126 -1.88 -0.04 -13.35
C PRO A 126 -2.11 -0.43 -14.83
N PRO A 127 -2.25 -1.73 -15.15
CA PRO A 127 -2.24 -2.87 -14.23
C PRO A 127 -0.84 -3.42 -13.92
N SER A 128 0.22 -2.90 -14.52
CA SER A 128 1.56 -3.50 -14.43
C SER A 128 2.31 -3.12 -13.15
N GLN A 129 2.04 -1.94 -12.58
CA GLN A 129 2.71 -1.42 -11.40
C GLN A 129 1.73 -0.62 -10.54
N PHE A 130 1.82 -0.79 -9.22
CA PHE A 130 0.97 -0.03 -8.30
C PHE A 130 1.83 0.70 -7.29
N ALA A 131 1.44 1.93 -6.99
CA ALA A 131 2.03 2.71 -5.91
C ALA A 131 0.95 3.23 -4.97
N PHE A 132 1.18 3.16 -3.66
CA PHE A 132 0.21 3.54 -2.64
C PHE A 132 0.86 4.25 -1.45
N TYR A 133 0.13 5.21 -0.90
CA TYR A 133 0.25 5.58 0.50
C TYR A 133 -0.46 4.54 1.36
N VAL A 134 0.20 3.99 2.37
CA VAL A 134 -0.43 3.07 3.32
C VAL A 134 -0.52 3.72 4.69
N ALA A 135 -1.73 3.84 5.24
CA ALA A 135 -1.96 4.49 6.53
C ALA A 135 -3.00 3.74 7.39
N PRO A 136 -2.85 3.70 8.72
CA PRO A 136 -3.76 2.96 9.59
C PRO A 136 -5.11 3.67 9.74
N LEU A 137 -6.17 2.92 9.99
CA LEU A 137 -7.52 3.42 10.19
C LEU A 137 -7.86 3.66 11.68
N THR A 138 -6.84 3.57 12.54
CA THR A 138 -6.91 3.91 13.97
C THR A 138 -5.83 4.92 14.34
N LEU A 139 -5.98 5.54 15.51
CA LEU A 139 -5.04 6.48 16.10
C LEU A 139 -4.33 5.89 17.34
N SER A 140 -4.84 4.81 17.93
CA SER A 140 -4.37 4.25 19.19
C SER A 140 -3.53 3.00 18.98
N ASN A 141 -2.38 2.91 19.66
CA ASN A 141 -1.52 1.72 19.63
C ASN A 141 -2.25 0.48 20.14
N LEU A 142 -3.03 0.62 21.23
CA LEU A 142 -3.78 -0.51 21.79
C LEU A 142 -4.81 -1.06 20.80
N GLU A 143 -5.58 -0.19 20.13
CA GLU A 143 -6.55 -0.63 19.12
C GLU A 143 -5.86 -1.29 17.92
N TYR A 144 -4.71 -0.74 17.52
CA TYR A 144 -3.91 -1.24 16.42
C TYR A 144 -3.28 -2.61 16.72
N GLU A 145 -2.62 -2.75 17.88
CA GLU A 145 -2.01 -3.99 18.36
C GLU A 145 -3.05 -5.08 18.57
N ASN A 146 -4.21 -4.78 19.15
CA ASN A 146 -5.28 -5.76 19.31
C ASN A 146 -5.76 -6.33 17.96
N LYS A 147 -5.82 -5.48 16.92
CA LYS A 147 -6.17 -5.90 15.56
C LYS A 147 -5.07 -6.73 14.90
N PHE A 148 -3.80 -6.41 15.14
CA PHE A 148 -2.67 -7.21 14.66
C PHE A 148 -2.57 -8.56 15.39
N GLN A 149 -2.67 -8.55 16.72
CA GLN A 149 -2.59 -9.71 17.59
C GLN A 149 -3.80 -10.64 17.49
N ALA A 150 -4.96 -10.20 17.05
CA ALA A 150 -6.07 -11.11 16.75
C ALA A 150 -5.83 -11.92 15.45
N GLU A 151 -4.90 -11.47 14.60
CA GLU A 151 -4.78 -11.97 13.22
C GLU A 151 -3.45 -12.69 12.97
N TRP A 152 -2.37 -12.33 13.67
CA TRP A 152 -1.10 -13.07 13.61
C TRP A 152 -1.29 -14.55 13.99
N TRP A 153 -2.11 -14.88 15.00
CA TRP A 153 -2.34 -16.28 15.38
C TRP A 153 -3.17 -17.04 14.35
N ARG A 154 -4.13 -16.34 13.69
CA ARG A 154 -4.92 -16.91 12.60
C ARG A 154 -4.06 -17.26 11.39
N SER A 155 -3.03 -16.45 11.11
CA SER A 155 -2.05 -16.75 10.05
C SER A 155 -1.26 -18.05 10.27
N PHE A 156 -1.19 -18.56 11.51
CA PHE A 156 -0.59 -19.87 11.80
C PHE A 156 -1.56 -21.05 11.63
N ILE A 157 -2.87 -20.81 11.67
CA ILE A 157 -3.90 -21.86 11.64
C ILE A 157 -4.44 -22.09 10.23
N TYR A 158 -4.56 -21.04 9.42
CA TYR A 158 -5.03 -21.14 8.04
C TYR A 158 -3.85 -21.27 7.07
N ALA A 159 -3.91 -22.29 6.20
CA ALA A 159 -2.81 -22.65 5.29
C ALA A 159 -2.64 -21.70 4.09
N ASP A 160 -3.60 -20.81 3.87
CA ASP A 160 -3.60 -19.85 2.77
C ASP A 160 -3.72 -18.43 3.35
N PRO A 161 -2.78 -17.52 3.03
CA PRO A 161 -2.81 -16.14 3.51
C PRO A 161 -3.98 -15.32 3.00
N PHE A 162 -4.74 -15.86 2.05
CA PHE A 162 -5.96 -15.28 1.49
C PHE A 162 -7.22 -16.10 1.83
N VAL A 163 -7.14 -17.18 2.62
CA VAL A 163 -8.36 -17.92 3.01
C VAL A 163 -9.25 -17.03 3.88
N TYR A 164 -10.36 -16.67 3.24
CA TYR A 164 -11.42 -15.80 3.68
C TYR A 164 -12.17 -16.41 4.86
N GLY A 165 -12.22 -15.70 5.98
CA GLY A 165 -13.33 -15.82 6.92
C GLY A 165 -14.27 -14.65 6.67
N ASP A 166 -15.56 -14.91 6.44
CA ASP A 166 -16.56 -13.85 6.44
C ASP A 166 -16.63 -13.25 7.85
N ILE A 167 -15.99 -12.10 8.05
CA ILE A 167 -16.11 -11.36 9.31
C ILE A 167 -17.32 -10.46 9.17
N ASN A 168 -18.47 -10.91 9.68
CA ASN A 168 -19.63 -10.05 9.86
C ASN A 168 -19.31 -9.00 10.94
N ILE A 169 -19.23 -7.72 10.56
CA ILE A 169 -19.24 -6.63 11.52
C ILE A 169 -20.62 -6.01 11.46
N SER A 170 -21.38 -6.18 12.54
CA SER A 170 -22.65 -5.50 12.74
C SER A 170 -22.40 -4.08 13.25
N ASP A 171 -22.97 -3.09 12.56
CA ASP A 171 -23.10 -1.71 13.05
C ASP A 171 -24.59 -1.35 13.07
N GLY A 172 -25.21 -1.55 14.24
CA GLY A 172 -26.65 -1.37 14.41
C GLY A 172 -27.47 -2.28 13.49
N ALA A 173 -28.26 -1.69 12.59
CA ALA A 173 -29.14 -2.41 11.67
C ALA A 173 -28.43 -2.92 10.40
N ASN A 174 -27.15 -2.57 10.18
CA ASN A 174 -26.42 -2.93 8.98
C ASN A 174 -25.44 -4.07 9.28
N SER A 175 -25.53 -5.15 8.51
CA SER A 175 -24.48 -6.15 8.39
C SER A 175 -23.68 -5.87 7.12
N TYR A 176 -22.36 -5.86 7.27
CA TYR A 176 -21.47 -5.71 6.14
C TYR A 176 -20.65 -6.99 6.00
N PHE A 177 -20.74 -7.62 4.84
CA PHE A 177 -19.88 -8.74 4.46
C PHE A 177 -18.54 -8.19 4.00
N PHE A 178 -17.46 -8.74 4.55
CA PHE A 178 -16.11 -8.25 4.25
C PHE A 178 -15.23 -9.39 3.76
N HIS A 179 -14.73 -9.23 2.55
CA HIS A 179 -13.72 -10.10 1.93
C HIS A 179 -12.30 -9.60 2.24
N GLY A 180 -11.32 -10.51 2.30
CA GLY A 180 -9.89 -10.20 2.32
C GLY A 180 -9.21 -10.33 3.69
N ILE A 181 -7.95 -9.90 3.73
CA ILE A 181 -7.06 -10.05 4.88
C ILE A 181 -7.43 -9.05 6.01
N PRO A 182 -7.88 -9.51 7.19
CA PRO A 182 -8.43 -8.61 8.22
C PRO A 182 -7.44 -7.58 8.75
N PHE A 183 -6.15 -7.92 8.89
CA PHE A 183 -5.15 -6.95 9.33
C PHE A 183 -4.92 -5.83 8.30
N LEU A 184 -4.76 -6.18 7.02
CA LEU A 184 -4.59 -5.18 5.96
C LEU A 184 -5.83 -4.30 5.79
N ARG A 185 -7.01 -4.80 6.17
CA ARG A 185 -8.26 -4.02 6.19
C ARG A 185 -8.22 -2.85 7.16
N THR A 186 -7.35 -2.91 8.16
CA THR A 186 -7.15 -1.82 9.12
C THR A 186 -6.28 -0.69 8.56
N HIS A 187 -5.89 -0.79 7.29
CA HIS A 187 -5.12 0.21 6.57
C HIS A 187 -5.90 0.69 5.35
N VAL A 188 -5.76 1.98 5.04
CA VAL A 188 -6.10 2.53 3.73
C VAL A 188 -4.86 2.52 2.86
N SER A 189 -5.02 2.22 1.58
CA SER A 189 -4.02 2.33 0.53
C SER A 189 -4.51 3.31 -0.53
N ILE A 190 -3.92 4.50 -0.54
CA ILE A 190 -4.36 5.61 -1.39
C ILE A 190 -3.37 5.77 -2.54
N PRO A 191 -3.79 5.64 -3.81
CA PRO A 191 -2.89 5.91 -4.92
C PRO A 191 -2.49 7.40 -4.93
N PRO A 192 -1.23 7.72 -5.30
CA PRO A 192 -0.84 9.09 -5.56
C PRO A 192 -1.68 9.65 -6.71
N HIS A 193 -2.11 10.91 -6.61
CA HIS A 193 -3.17 11.44 -7.48
C HIS A 193 -2.67 12.44 -8.53
N GLN A 194 -2.02 13.53 -8.11
CA GLN A 194 -1.56 14.59 -9.04
C GLN A 194 -0.18 15.11 -8.66
N LYS A 195 0.60 15.57 -9.65
CA LYS A 195 1.90 16.19 -9.39
C LYS A 195 1.76 17.37 -8.43
N VAL A 196 2.68 17.47 -7.47
CA VAL A 196 2.74 18.56 -6.50
C VAL A 196 4.02 19.38 -6.67
N THR A 197 3.93 20.68 -6.40
CA THR A 197 5.08 21.61 -6.41
C THR A 197 5.50 22.04 -5.01
N ASN A 198 4.71 21.69 -3.99
CA ASN A 198 4.97 21.94 -2.58
C ASN A 198 4.45 20.77 -1.73
N SER A 199 4.71 20.79 -0.42
CA SER A 199 4.29 19.73 0.51
C SER A 199 2.97 20.02 1.22
N ASP A 200 2.34 21.18 1.01
CA ASP A 200 1.13 21.62 1.72
C ASP A 200 -0.14 20.94 1.20
N HIS A 201 -0.04 19.63 0.98
CA HIS A 201 -1.09 18.77 0.51
C HIS A 201 -1.38 17.68 1.55
N TYR A 202 -2.63 17.26 1.57
CA TYR A 202 -3.18 16.36 2.56
C TYR A 202 -4.12 15.36 1.91
N TYR A 203 -4.05 14.11 2.35
CA TYR A 203 -5.11 13.14 2.16
C TYR A 203 -5.93 13.07 3.43
N SER A 204 -7.25 13.00 3.31
CA SER A 204 -8.16 12.75 4.43
C SER A 204 -9.18 11.67 4.10
N TYR A 205 -9.57 10.88 5.08
CA TYR A 205 -10.39 9.69 4.89
C TYR A 205 -11.18 9.35 6.16
N SER A 206 -12.18 8.49 6.02
CA SER A 206 -12.94 7.98 7.15
C SER A 206 -12.21 6.80 7.82
N LYS A 207 -12.60 6.47 9.05
CA LYS A 207 -12.12 5.27 9.77
C LYS A 207 -12.47 3.94 9.07
N ASN A 208 -13.36 3.97 8.09
CA ASN A 208 -13.76 2.78 7.35
C ASN A 208 -12.90 2.55 6.10
N GLY A 209 -11.91 3.41 5.83
CA GLY A 209 -11.06 3.32 4.63
C GLY A 209 -11.73 3.80 3.34
N GLY A 210 -12.87 4.47 3.46
CA GLY A 210 -13.58 5.11 2.35
C GLY A 210 -13.62 6.64 2.48
N ASP A 211 -14.39 7.28 1.60
CA ASP A 211 -14.55 8.74 1.51
C ASP A 211 -13.21 9.48 1.50
N ILE A 212 -12.32 9.04 0.62
CA ILE A 212 -11.02 9.69 0.47
C ILE A 212 -11.22 11.04 -0.19
N VAL A 213 -10.59 12.05 0.39
CA VAL A 213 -10.53 13.38 -0.14
C VAL A 213 -9.08 13.78 -0.27
N TRP A 214 -8.70 14.16 -1.49
CA TRP A 214 -7.44 14.80 -1.78
C TRP A 214 -7.56 16.32 -1.65
N HIS A 215 -6.47 16.98 -1.28
CA HIS A 215 -6.41 18.41 -0.95
C HIS A 215 -7.00 19.36 -2.03
N SER A 216 -7.06 18.95 -3.31
CA SER A 216 -7.72 19.72 -4.38
C SER A 216 -9.25 19.78 -4.26
N GLY A 217 -9.85 19.06 -3.30
CA GLY A 217 -11.30 18.93 -3.17
C GLY A 217 -11.87 17.81 -4.03
N GLU A 218 -11.02 16.89 -4.49
CA GLU A 218 -11.49 15.71 -5.22
C GLU A 218 -11.85 14.58 -4.26
N LYS A 219 -13.04 14.00 -4.47
CA LYS A 219 -13.54 12.85 -3.72
C LYS A 219 -13.29 11.58 -4.53
N LEU A 220 -12.57 10.63 -3.97
CA LEU A 220 -12.46 9.28 -4.50
C LEU A 220 -13.44 8.39 -3.73
N SER A 221 -14.42 7.82 -4.44
CA SER A 221 -15.58 7.11 -3.85
C SER A 221 -15.49 5.59 -3.97
N GLU A 222 -14.29 5.03 -3.92
CA GLU A 222 -14.05 3.59 -4.02
C GLU A 222 -13.62 2.99 -2.67
N ASP A 223 -13.51 1.65 -2.63
CA ASP A 223 -12.90 0.95 -1.51
C ASP A 223 -11.38 0.96 -1.62
N PHE A 224 -10.76 1.82 -0.84
CA PHE A 224 -9.31 1.98 -0.77
C PHE A 224 -8.69 1.25 0.42
N ARG A 225 -9.39 0.32 1.06
CA ARG A 225 -8.76 -0.52 2.08
C ARG A 225 -7.66 -1.35 1.45
N PHE A 226 -6.53 -1.46 2.14
CA PHE A 226 -5.35 -2.13 1.60
C PHE A 226 -5.62 -3.61 1.31
N SER A 227 -6.44 -4.28 2.12
CA SER A 227 -6.92 -5.63 1.83
C SER A 227 -7.64 -5.75 0.48
N SER A 228 -8.54 -4.80 0.18
CA SER A 228 -9.34 -4.81 -1.05
C SER A 228 -8.48 -4.50 -2.26
N GLN A 229 -7.58 -3.54 -2.14
CA GLN A 229 -6.64 -3.18 -3.21
C GLN A 229 -5.69 -4.35 -3.54
N ILE A 230 -5.11 -5.01 -2.52
CA ILE A 230 -4.28 -6.20 -2.74
C ILE A 230 -5.09 -7.34 -3.39
N ASN A 231 -6.32 -7.59 -2.94
CA ASN A 231 -7.17 -8.61 -3.54
C ASN A 231 -7.49 -8.28 -5.00
N ASN A 232 -7.79 -7.03 -5.33
CA ASN A 232 -8.06 -6.62 -6.71
C ASN A 232 -6.83 -6.82 -7.60
N ILE A 233 -5.63 -6.50 -7.12
CA ILE A 233 -4.39 -6.73 -7.86
C ILE A 233 -4.18 -8.24 -8.05
N TYR A 234 -4.35 -9.03 -7.00
CA TYR A 234 -4.24 -10.49 -7.07
C TYR A 234 -5.23 -11.09 -8.09
N ASN A 235 -6.49 -10.66 -8.06
CA ASN A 235 -7.49 -11.10 -9.03
C ASN A 235 -7.13 -10.65 -10.45
N SER A 236 -6.58 -9.44 -10.64
CA SER A 236 -6.12 -9.00 -11.97
C SER A 236 -4.99 -9.88 -12.52
N ILE A 237 -4.07 -10.33 -11.66
CA ILE A 237 -2.99 -11.26 -12.02
C ILE A 237 -3.58 -12.60 -12.46
N ILE A 238 -4.55 -13.14 -11.72
CA ILE A 238 -5.16 -14.44 -12.04
C ILE A 238 -5.98 -14.38 -13.34
N LEU A 239 -6.78 -13.32 -13.50
CA LEU A 239 -7.72 -13.21 -14.60
C LEU A 239 -7.03 -12.80 -15.91
N ASN A 240 -5.99 -11.94 -15.83
CA ASN A 240 -5.28 -11.41 -17.00
C ASN A 240 -3.74 -11.50 -16.81
N PRO A 241 -3.17 -12.71 -16.68
CA PRO A 241 -1.73 -12.90 -16.41
C PRO A 241 -0.84 -12.39 -17.56
N GLU A 242 -1.37 -12.32 -18.78
CA GLU A 242 -0.60 -11.85 -19.93
C GLU A 242 -0.46 -10.32 -19.98
N GLU A 243 -1.45 -9.60 -19.46
CA GLU A 243 -1.49 -8.13 -19.45
C GLU A 243 -0.96 -7.53 -18.13
N THR A 244 -0.80 -8.38 -17.10
CA THR A 244 -0.45 -7.94 -15.74
C THR A 244 1.01 -8.22 -15.41
N GLY A 245 1.66 -7.23 -14.82
CA GLY A 245 3.06 -7.29 -14.39
C GLY A 245 4.08 -6.95 -15.47
N LEU A 246 5.35 -7.04 -15.08
CA LEU A 246 6.52 -6.70 -15.88
C LEU A 246 7.47 -7.90 -15.97
N SER A 247 8.15 -8.04 -17.10
CA SER A 247 9.31 -8.93 -17.20
C SER A 247 10.53 -8.33 -16.50
N GLN A 248 11.53 -9.16 -16.23
CA GLN A 248 12.80 -8.73 -15.64
C GLN A 248 13.52 -7.68 -16.52
N GLU A 249 13.47 -7.85 -17.84
CA GLU A 249 14.07 -6.93 -18.80
C GLU A 249 13.40 -5.55 -18.76
N VAL A 250 12.07 -5.52 -18.85
CA VAL A 250 11.31 -4.25 -18.84
C VAL A 250 11.56 -3.49 -17.54
N PHE A 251 11.54 -4.18 -16.40
CA PHE A 251 11.80 -3.54 -15.12
C PHE A 251 13.26 -3.08 -14.95
N SER A 252 14.23 -3.85 -15.48
CA SER A 252 15.63 -3.43 -15.50
C SER A 252 15.81 -2.12 -16.26
N ASN A 253 15.17 -2.00 -17.41
CA ASN A 253 15.20 -0.78 -18.22
C ASN A 253 14.56 0.40 -17.47
N GLU A 254 13.45 0.18 -16.76
CA GLU A 254 12.85 1.23 -15.92
C GLU A 254 13.74 1.68 -14.75
N ILE A 255 14.52 0.75 -14.16
CA ILE A 255 15.52 1.08 -13.15
C ILE A 255 16.64 1.93 -13.78
N ASP A 256 17.18 1.50 -14.91
CA ASP A 256 18.27 2.22 -15.60
C ASP A 256 17.81 3.62 -16.06
N GLU A 257 16.59 3.75 -16.57
CA GLU A 257 15.97 5.03 -16.92
C GLU A 257 15.81 5.93 -15.68
N PHE A 258 15.33 5.37 -14.56
CA PHE A 258 15.19 6.13 -13.31
C PHE A 258 16.53 6.71 -12.84
N TYR A 259 17.61 5.93 -12.85
CA TYR A 259 18.94 6.41 -12.48
C TYR A 259 19.45 7.47 -13.45
N THR A 260 19.18 7.32 -14.74
CA THR A 260 19.56 8.26 -15.78
C THR A 260 18.85 9.61 -15.62
N ILE A 261 17.52 9.62 -15.51
CA ILE A 261 16.70 10.83 -15.35
C ILE A 261 17.07 11.59 -14.06
N ASN A 262 17.40 10.86 -13.00
CA ASN A 262 17.77 11.46 -11.73
C ASN A 262 19.27 11.81 -11.64
N GLU A 263 20.07 11.55 -12.69
CA GLU A 263 21.53 11.74 -12.72
C GLU A 263 22.21 11.15 -11.49
N ILE A 264 21.82 9.93 -11.12
CA ILE A 264 22.40 9.22 -9.99
C ILE A 264 23.59 8.43 -10.53
N ASP A 265 24.79 8.83 -10.10
CA ASP A 265 26.02 8.11 -10.46
C ASP A 265 26.02 6.72 -9.81
N SER A 266 25.86 5.69 -10.62
CA SER A 266 25.94 4.30 -10.19
C SER A 266 26.30 3.39 -11.36
N ASN A 267 27.08 2.35 -11.06
CA ASN A 267 27.36 1.27 -12.01
C ASN A 267 26.19 0.29 -12.16
N ILE A 268 24.94 0.73 -11.86
CA ILE A 268 23.79 -0.15 -11.77
C ILE A 268 23.52 -0.91 -13.07
N ARG A 269 23.84 -0.31 -14.23
CA ARG A 269 23.62 -0.91 -15.56
C ARG A 269 24.32 -2.25 -15.75
N ASN A 270 25.46 -2.46 -15.09
CA ASN A 270 26.29 -3.66 -15.20
C ASN A 270 25.97 -4.74 -14.16
N LEU A 271 25.03 -4.47 -13.23
CA LEU A 271 24.66 -5.41 -12.19
C LEU A 271 23.69 -6.48 -12.71
N SER A 272 23.66 -7.65 -12.05
CA SER A 272 22.61 -8.64 -12.28
C SER A 272 21.23 -8.08 -11.92
N PHE A 273 20.15 -8.67 -12.44
CA PHE A 273 18.78 -8.22 -12.15
C PHE A 273 18.50 -8.08 -10.65
N ASN A 274 18.83 -9.12 -9.86
CA ASN A 274 18.59 -9.14 -8.42
C ASN A 274 19.38 -8.04 -7.69
N GLU A 275 20.62 -7.78 -8.11
CA GLU A 275 21.44 -6.70 -7.56
C GLU A 275 20.88 -5.33 -7.95
N LYS A 276 20.46 -5.13 -9.21
CA LYS A 276 19.79 -3.89 -9.65
C LYS A 276 18.55 -3.60 -8.79
N VAL A 277 17.69 -4.59 -8.59
CA VAL A 277 16.49 -4.46 -7.75
C VAL A 277 16.85 -4.12 -6.30
N ARG A 278 17.89 -4.76 -5.74
CA ARG A 278 18.34 -4.50 -4.37
C ARG A 278 18.88 -3.07 -4.21
N GLU A 279 19.74 -2.63 -5.13
CA GLU A 279 20.29 -1.27 -5.11
C GLU A 279 19.21 -0.21 -5.34
N TYR A 280 18.31 -0.42 -6.30
CA TYR A 280 17.18 0.45 -6.56
C TYR A 280 16.21 0.54 -5.37
N SER A 281 15.81 -0.59 -4.79
CA SER A 281 14.92 -0.61 -3.61
C SER A 281 15.58 0.06 -2.40
N SER A 282 16.88 -0.17 -2.18
CA SER A 282 17.66 0.51 -1.13
C SER A 282 17.73 2.01 -1.35
N TYR A 283 17.92 2.45 -2.60
CA TYR A 283 17.92 3.86 -2.96
C TYR A 283 16.54 4.50 -2.73
N LEU A 284 15.46 3.83 -3.14
CA LEU A 284 14.08 4.29 -2.93
C LEU A 284 13.75 4.44 -1.44
N LEU A 285 14.12 3.45 -0.63
CA LEU A 285 13.90 3.47 0.82
C LEU A 285 14.70 4.60 1.46
N LYS A 286 15.99 4.71 1.16
CA LYS A 286 16.89 5.69 1.79
C LYS A 286 16.53 7.14 1.44
N ASN A 287 16.17 7.41 0.19
CA ASN A 287 15.99 8.78 -0.29
C ASN A 287 14.53 9.24 -0.32
N PHE A 288 13.59 8.29 -0.47
CA PHE A 288 12.17 8.62 -0.60
C PHE A 288 11.28 7.89 0.41
N GLU A 289 11.84 6.98 1.21
CA GLU A 289 11.09 6.12 2.13
C GLU A 289 9.94 5.39 1.42
N ILE A 290 10.24 4.92 0.22
CA ILE A 290 9.35 4.08 -0.59
C ILE A 290 9.90 2.66 -0.52
N LYS A 291 9.08 1.72 -0.04
CA LYS A 291 9.40 0.29 -0.12
C LYS A 291 8.90 -0.29 -1.43
N LEU A 292 9.73 -1.14 -2.03
CA LEU A 292 9.35 -1.96 -3.16
C LEU A 292 9.01 -3.37 -2.65
N PHE A 293 7.79 -3.81 -2.93
CA PHE A 293 7.36 -5.21 -2.83
C PHE A 293 7.13 -5.74 -4.25
N MET A 294 7.39 -7.03 -4.48
CA MET A 294 7.19 -7.64 -5.79
C MET A 294 6.30 -8.87 -5.61
N MET A 295 5.20 -8.93 -6.36
CA MET A 295 4.34 -10.11 -6.43
C MET A 295 4.68 -10.89 -7.70
N GLY A 296 5.27 -12.08 -7.55
CA GLY A 296 5.60 -12.94 -8.69
C GLY A 296 4.34 -13.54 -9.33
N VAL A 297 4.31 -13.59 -10.65
CA VAL A 297 3.26 -14.25 -11.44
C VAL A 297 3.82 -15.56 -11.98
N THR A 298 3.23 -16.69 -11.58
CA THR A 298 3.55 -18.00 -12.15
C THR A 298 2.51 -18.35 -13.20
N ASN A 299 2.94 -18.52 -14.45
CA ASN A 299 2.09 -19.13 -15.46
C ASN A 299 2.00 -20.63 -15.15
N ASN A 300 0.99 -21.04 -14.38
CA ASN A 300 0.64 -22.46 -14.31
C ASN A 300 0.04 -22.85 -15.67
N SER A 301 0.87 -23.34 -16.59
CA SER A 301 0.37 -24.30 -17.57
C SER A 301 -0.17 -25.47 -16.75
N ALA A 302 -1.48 -25.71 -16.81
CA ALA A 302 -2.12 -26.85 -16.15
C ALA A 302 -1.32 -28.14 -16.43
N PRO A 303 -1.17 -29.06 -15.47
CA PRO A 303 -0.59 -30.36 -15.77
C PRO A 303 -1.49 -31.02 -16.83
N ASN A 304 -0.90 -31.30 -18.01
CA ASN A 304 -1.52 -32.14 -19.02
C ASN A 304 -1.81 -33.50 -18.38
N ASN A 305 -3.05 -33.71 -17.94
CA ASN A 305 -3.58 -35.04 -17.67
C ASN A 305 -3.84 -35.73 -19.02
N SER A 306 -2.78 -36.06 -19.76
CA SER A 306 -2.86 -37.07 -20.81
C SER A 306 -2.73 -38.43 -20.15
N SER A 307 -3.83 -38.92 -19.56
CA SER A 307 -3.98 -40.33 -19.27
C SER A 307 -4.27 -41.07 -20.58
N THR A 308 -3.22 -41.54 -21.25
CA THR A 308 -3.34 -42.65 -22.20
C THR A 308 -3.78 -43.90 -21.43
N PRO A 309 -4.94 -44.51 -21.75
CA PRO A 309 -5.26 -45.83 -21.21
C PRO A 309 -4.34 -46.85 -21.89
N LEU A 310 -3.55 -47.56 -21.10
CA LEU A 310 -2.91 -48.79 -21.54
C LEU A 310 -4.00 -49.84 -21.74
N SER A 311 -4.18 -50.25 -23.00
CA SER A 311 -4.79 -51.52 -23.38
C SER A 311 -3.84 -52.67 -23.15
#